data_AF-Q5C722-F1
#
_entry.id   AF-Q5C722-F1
#
_cell.length_a   1.000
_cell.length_b   1.000
_cell.length_c   1.000
_cell.angle_alpha   90.00
_cell.angle_beta   90.00
_cell.angle_gamma   90.00
#
_symmetry.space_group_name_H-M   'P 1'
#
loop_
_entity.id
_entity.type
_entity.pdbx_description
1 polymer ?
#
loop_
_entity_poly.entity_id
_entity_poly.type
_entity_poly.pdbx_seq_one_letter_code
_entity_poly.pdbx_strand_id
1 'polypeptide(L)'
;AKNGYFSGGAGYVLSKEALKRIVEQAIDKHPSCPTYDEDKEDVKMSICGQAVGVKLYHMADLNGTFPFTWRRELRNHYLFQWRSLEGEFLNLIRQTKSPTISKYSTTTPKTYDHLHDPSDLLSDYLVSLHYIRPFYMYLLEFILYHLRPIQQMDYLNE
;
A
#
# COMPACT_ATOMS: atom_id res chain seq x y z
N ALA A 1 -5.34 17.98 8.90
CA ALA A 1 -5.52 16.96 9.96
C ALA A 1 -4.29 16.96 10.86
N LYS A 2 -4.48 16.97 12.19
CA LYS A 2 -3.37 17.10 13.17
C LYS A 2 -2.46 15.86 13.19
N ASN A 3 -3.00 14.70 12.82
CA ASN A 3 -2.28 13.42 12.78
C ASN A 3 -2.03 12.92 11.33
N GLY A 4 -1.97 13.81 10.35
CA GLY A 4 -1.82 13.43 8.94
C GLY A 4 -3.13 12.96 8.27
N TYR A 5 -3.02 12.57 7.00
CA TYR A 5 -4.12 12.08 6.15
C TYR A 5 -3.63 10.90 5.29
N PHE A 6 -4.53 10.02 4.85
CA PHE A 6 -4.21 9.00 3.85
C PHE A 6 -4.38 9.54 2.45
N SER A 7 -3.55 9.09 1.51
CA SER A 7 -3.75 9.39 0.09
C SER A 7 -4.84 8.51 -0.49
N GLY A 8 -5.85 9.10 -1.13
CA GLY A 8 -7.03 8.38 -1.66
C GLY A 8 -6.77 7.50 -2.89
N GLY A 9 -5.62 7.60 -3.55
CA GLY A 9 -5.40 6.98 -4.86
C GLY A 9 -5.49 5.44 -4.88
N ALA A 10 -4.91 4.77 -3.88
CA ALA A 10 -5.05 3.31 -3.74
C ALA A 10 -6.37 2.91 -3.04
N GLY A 11 -7.13 3.88 -2.55
CA GLY A 11 -8.24 3.66 -1.62
C GLY A 11 -7.78 3.48 -0.17
N TYR A 12 -8.76 3.45 0.73
CA TYR A 12 -8.59 3.26 2.17
C TYR A 12 -9.57 2.19 2.67
N VAL A 13 -9.19 1.46 3.72
CA VAL A 13 -10.04 0.45 4.37
C VAL A 13 -10.60 1.04 5.66
N LEU A 14 -11.92 0.99 5.82
CA LEU A 14 -12.62 1.48 7.00
C LEU A 14 -13.38 0.34 7.66
N SER A 15 -13.35 0.29 8.99
CA SER A 15 -14.27 -0.55 9.72
C SER A 15 -15.71 -0.04 9.54
N LYS A 16 -16.69 -0.94 9.67
CA LYS A 16 -18.12 -0.58 9.58
C LYS A 16 -18.48 0.56 10.53
N GLU A 17 -17.93 0.53 11.75
CA GLU A 17 -18.18 1.56 12.76
C GLU A 17 -17.49 2.89 12.41
N ALA A 18 -16.26 2.85 11.87
CA ALA A 18 -15.58 4.06 11.41
C ALA A 18 -16.38 4.78 10.32
N LEU A 19 -16.84 4.03 9.30
CA LEU A 19 -17.67 4.58 8.23
C LEU A 19 -18.98 5.17 8.79
N LYS A 20 -19.65 4.43 9.68
CA LYS A 20 -20.89 4.88 10.29
C LYS A 20 -20.71 6.21 11.04
N ARG A 21 -19.67 6.33 11.85
CA ARG A 21 -19.39 7.58 12.59
C ARG A 21 -19.06 8.74 11.66
N ILE A 22 -18.24 8.51 10.63
CA ILE A 22 -17.87 9.55 9.68
C ILE A 22 -19.12 10.11 8.99
N VAL A 23 -19.98 9.24 8.47
CA VAL A 23 -21.17 9.65 7.71
C VAL A 23 -22.26 10.21 8.62
N GLU A 24 -22.55 9.53 9.73
CA GLU A 24 -23.71 9.90 10.56
C GLU A 24 -23.41 11.02 11.55
N GLN A 25 -22.14 11.23 11.93
CA GLN A 25 -21.78 12.14 13.02
C GLN A 25 -20.79 13.22 12.60
N ALA A 26 -19.97 13.00 11.56
CA ALA A 26 -18.92 13.94 11.17
C ALA A 26 -19.31 14.85 10.00
N ILE A 27 -19.55 14.24 8.83
CA ILE A 27 -19.81 14.96 7.58
C ILE A 27 -21.07 15.83 7.73
N ASP A 28 -20.95 17.11 7.39
CA ASP A 28 -21.99 18.16 7.44
C ASP A 28 -22.65 18.41 8.80
N LYS A 29 -22.16 17.76 9.86
CA LYS A 29 -22.76 17.79 11.20
C LYS A 29 -21.78 18.24 12.28
N HIS A 30 -20.52 17.84 12.18
CA HIS A 30 -19.53 18.12 13.21
C HIS A 30 -18.80 19.43 12.92
N PRO A 31 -18.68 20.36 13.89
CA PRO A 31 -18.07 21.67 13.67
C PRO A 31 -16.59 21.60 13.27
N SER A 32 -15.88 20.53 13.66
CA SER A 32 -14.48 20.30 13.27
C SER A 32 -14.32 19.69 11.86
N CYS A 33 -15.40 19.29 11.20
CA CYS A 33 -15.39 18.76 9.84
C CYS A 33 -15.68 19.91 8.85
N PRO A 34 -14.86 20.11 7.80
CA PRO A 34 -15.11 21.14 6.80
C PRO A 34 -16.46 20.94 6.11
N THR A 35 -17.23 22.02 5.98
CA THR A 35 -18.55 22.04 5.31
C THR A 35 -18.46 22.18 3.80
N TYR A 36 -17.31 22.63 3.29
CA TYR A 36 -17.03 22.64 1.86
C TYR A 36 -16.39 21.33 1.44
N ASP A 37 -16.62 20.94 0.20
CA ASP A 37 -15.84 19.87 -0.43
C ASP A 37 -14.51 20.48 -0.86
N GLU A 38 -13.43 20.09 -0.18
CA GLU A 38 -12.09 20.39 -0.66
C GLU A 38 -11.83 19.58 -1.94
N ASP A 39 -10.94 20.07 -2.82
CA ASP A 39 -10.35 19.30 -3.94
C ASP A 39 -9.61 18.03 -3.46
N LYS A 40 -9.57 17.78 -2.14
CA LYS A 40 -8.89 16.69 -1.45
C LYS A 40 -9.86 15.98 -0.52
N GLU A 41 -10.68 15.12 -1.11
CA GLU A 41 -11.61 14.24 -0.39
C GLU A 41 -10.92 13.46 0.74
N ASP A 42 -9.72 12.98 0.49
CA ASP A 42 -8.92 12.16 1.39
C ASP A 42 -8.47 12.92 2.66
N VAL A 43 -8.18 14.21 2.51
CA VAL A 43 -7.93 15.14 3.61
C VAL A 43 -9.21 15.38 4.42
N LYS A 44 -10.35 15.61 3.76
CA LYS A 44 -11.66 15.80 4.42
C LYS A 44 -12.04 14.56 5.23
N MET A 45 -11.96 13.37 4.62
CA MET A 45 -12.21 12.10 5.29
C MET A 45 -11.35 11.92 6.55
N SER A 46 -10.07 12.27 6.46
CA SER A 46 -9.14 12.16 7.59
C SER A 46 -9.47 13.15 8.72
N ILE A 47 -9.84 14.39 8.40
CA ILE A 47 -10.22 15.40 9.39
C ILE A 47 -11.53 15.01 10.08
N CYS A 48 -12.54 14.64 9.30
CA CYS A 48 -13.87 14.31 9.82
C CYS A 48 -13.84 13.00 10.63
N GLY A 49 -13.06 12.01 10.19
CA GLY A 49 -12.80 10.80 10.98
C GLY A 49 -12.15 11.10 12.33
N GLN A 50 -11.10 11.92 12.36
CA GLN A 50 -10.44 12.32 13.61
C GLN A 50 -11.39 13.07 14.56
N ALA A 51 -12.32 13.87 14.01
CA ALA A 51 -13.32 14.59 14.80
C ALA A 51 -14.25 13.67 15.60
N VAL A 52 -14.58 12.49 15.06
CA VAL A 52 -15.47 11.50 15.71
C VAL A 52 -14.70 10.30 16.30
N GLY A 53 -13.41 10.48 16.53
CA GLY A 53 -12.54 9.51 17.20
C GLY A 53 -12.16 8.30 16.35
N VAL A 54 -12.28 8.37 15.02
CA VAL A 54 -11.71 7.34 14.14
C VAL A 54 -10.19 7.45 14.17
N LYS A 55 -9.56 6.33 14.55
CA LYS A 55 -8.09 6.21 14.57
C LYS A 55 -7.57 5.88 13.17
N LEU A 56 -6.39 6.41 12.89
CA LEU A 56 -5.73 6.32 11.60
C LEU A 56 -4.50 5.41 11.76
N TYR A 57 -4.45 4.31 11.01
CA TYR A 57 -3.40 3.29 11.11
C TYR A 57 -2.65 3.11 9.80
N HIS A 58 -1.33 3.35 9.81
CA HIS A 58 -0.50 3.21 8.61
C HIS A 58 -0.25 1.73 8.29
N MET A 59 -0.25 1.40 7.00
CA MET A 59 0.09 0.06 6.50
C MET A 59 1.59 -0.26 6.55
N ALA A 60 2.36 0.36 7.45
CA ALA A 60 3.79 0.12 7.55
C ALA A 60 4.09 -1.19 8.30
N ASP A 61 5.18 -1.86 7.93
CA ASP A 61 5.69 -3.01 8.67
C ASP A 61 6.33 -2.58 10.02
N LEU A 62 6.77 -3.55 10.83
CA LEU A 62 7.47 -3.31 12.11
C LEU A 62 8.73 -2.45 11.96
N ASN A 63 9.30 -2.41 10.76
CA ASN A 63 10.48 -1.64 10.42
C ASN A 63 10.13 -0.22 9.90
N GLY A 64 8.84 0.15 9.86
CA GLY A 64 8.37 1.43 9.32
C GLY A 64 8.41 1.49 7.78
N THR A 65 8.56 0.35 7.11
CA THR A 65 8.56 0.23 5.67
C THR A 65 7.13 0.14 5.17
N PHE A 66 6.79 0.85 4.09
CA PHE A 66 5.53 0.64 3.39
C PHE A 66 5.73 -0.51 2.39
N PRO A 67 5.26 -1.74 2.68
CA PRO A 67 5.28 -2.80 1.70
C PRO A 67 4.49 -2.32 0.47
N PHE A 68 4.95 -2.69 -0.72
CA PHE A 68 4.33 -2.32 -2.01
C PHE A 68 4.46 -0.85 -2.44
N THR A 69 5.24 -0.02 -1.74
CA THR A 69 5.56 1.32 -2.22
C THR A 69 6.65 1.29 -3.30
N TRP A 70 6.53 2.18 -4.29
CA TRP A 70 7.59 2.38 -5.28
C TRP A 70 8.77 3.10 -4.62
N ARG A 71 9.93 2.44 -4.54
CA ARG A 71 11.19 3.09 -4.21
C ARG A 71 12.16 2.98 -5.37
N ARG A 72 12.83 4.08 -5.69
CA ARG A 72 13.87 4.13 -6.72
C ARG A 72 15.14 3.37 -6.32
N GLU A 73 15.28 3.02 -5.04
CA GLU A 73 16.41 2.24 -4.55
C GLU A 73 16.30 0.75 -4.91
N LEU A 74 17.39 0.16 -5.43
CA LEU A 74 17.56 -1.28 -5.70
C LEU A 74 17.51 -2.18 -4.44
N ARG A 75 17.11 -1.65 -3.28
CA ARG A 75 16.96 -2.40 -2.03
C ARG A 75 15.59 -3.10 -2.01
N ASN A 76 15.33 -3.91 -3.03
CA ASN A 76 14.06 -4.59 -3.27
C ASN A 76 14.01 -6.02 -2.72
N HIS A 77 15.01 -6.47 -1.95
CA HIS A 77 15.06 -7.85 -1.48
C HIS A 77 13.85 -8.26 -0.61
N TYR A 78 13.07 -7.29 -0.11
CA TYR A 78 11.86 -7.52 0.69
C TYR A 78 10.64 -6.69 0.23
N LEU A 79 10.71 -6.01 -0.92
CA LEU A 79 9.64 -5.13 -1.39
C LEU A 79 9.15 -5.57 -2.76
N PHE A 80 7.91 -6.07 -2.82
CA PHE A 80 7.23 -6.28 -4.09
C PHE A 80 6.96 -4.93 -4.75
N GLN A 81 7.64 -4.66 -5.86
CA GLN A 81 7.38 -3.49 -6.69
C GLN A 81 6.78 -3.94 -8.02
N TRP A 82 5.51 -3.59 -8.27
CA TRP A 82 4.78 -3.94 -9.48
C TRP A 82 5.54 -3.55 -10.79
N ARG A 83 6.18 -2.38 -10.84
CA ARG A 83 7.02 -1.98 -12.00
C ARG A 83 8.31 -2.79 -12.15
N SER A 84 8.82 -3.36 -11.05
CA SER A 84 9.91 -4.33 -11.14
C SER A 84 9.44 -5.57 -11.87
N LEU A 85 8.19 -6.01 -11.67
CA LEU A 85 7.61 -7.15 -12.39
C LEU A 85 7.49 -6.88 -13.90
N GLU A 86 7.09 -5.67 -14.31
CA GLU A 86 7.11 -5.28 -15.72
C GLU A 86 8.53 -5.28 -16.28
N GLY A 87 9.49 -4.70 -15.55
CA GLY A 87 10.90 -4.72 -15.93
C GLY A 87 11.48 -6.14 -16.03
N GLU A 88 11.21 -6.99 -15.04
CA GLU A 88 11.63 -8.39 -15.00
C GLU A 88 10.93 -9.22 -16.08
N PHE A 89 9.63 -9.01 -16.31
CA PHE A 89 8.90 -9.65 -17.40
C PHE A 89 9.45 -9.23 -18.76
N LEU A 90 9.73 -7.94 -18.95
CA LEU A 90 10.38 -7.44 -20.15
C LEU A 90 11.81 -7.98 -20.29
N ASN A 91 12.56 -8.18 -19.20
CA ASN A 91 13.88 -8.82 -19.21
C ASN A 91 13.80 -10.34 -19.50
N LEU A 92 12.73 -11.01 -19.05
CA LEU A 92 12.48 -12.42 -19.34
C LEU A 92 12.14 -12.62 -20.83
N ILE A 93 11.38 -11.69 -21.42
CA ILE A 93 10.98 -11.75 -22.83
C ILE A 93 12.07 -11.19 -23.75
N ARG A 94 12.76 -10.14 -23.33
CA ARG A 94 13.89 -9.53 -24.02
C ARG A 94 15.14 -9.96 -23.28
N GLN A 95 15.82 -11.01 -23.77
CA GLN A 95 17.14 -11.42 -23.30
C GLN A 95 18.20 -10.32 -23.54
N THR A 96 18.10 -9.19 -22.85
CA THR A 96 19.06 -8.09 -22.95
C THR A 96 19.83 -7.98 -21.65
N LYS A 97 21.15 -7.86 -21.81
CA LYS A 97 22.18 -7.97 -20.77
C LYS A 97 21.88 -7.08 -19.56
N SER A 98 22.05 -7.68 -18.38
CA SER A 98 21.85 -7.13 -17.04
C SER A 98 22.46 -5.73 -16.84
N PRO A 99 21.74 -4.76 -16.21
CA PRO A 99 22.32 -3.51 -15.80
C PRO A 99 23.03 -3.63 -14.44
N THR A 100 24.17 -2.96 -14.34
CA THR A 100 25.10 -2.97 -13.20
C THR A 100 24.48 -2.41 -11.92
N ILE A 101 24.54 -3.17 -10.83
CA ILE A 101 24.02 -2.79 -9.50
C ILE A 101 24.88 -1.67 -8.90
N SER A 102 24.33 -0.46 -8.78
CA SER A 102 24.99 0.63 -8.04
C SER A 102 24.80 0.46 -6.52
N LYS A 103 25.90 0.43 -5.76
CA LYS A 103 25.89 0.42 -4.29
C LYS A 103 25.68 1.85 -3.77
N TYR A 104 24.47 2.20 -3.34
CA TYR A 104 24.21 3.42 -2.57
C TYR A 104 23.96 3.10 -1.09
N SER A 105 24.62 3.87 -0.24
CA SER A 105 24.65 3.74 1.23
C SER A 105 23.27 3.94 1.88
N THR A 106 23.08 3.32 3.05
CA THR A 106 21.83 3.19 3.78
C THR A 106 21.82 4.14 4.96
N THR A 107 21.11 5.26 4.85
CA THR A 107 20.61 5.99 6.01
C THR A 107 19.10 6.06 5.90
N THR A 108 18.43 5.04 6.43
CA THR A 108 16.98 5.09 6.67
C THR A 108 16.72 6.11 7.77
N PRO A 109 15.93 7.16 7.54
CA PRO A 109 15.55 8.08 8.60
C PRO A 109 14.75 7.31 9.66
N LYS A 110 15.23 7.32 10.90
CA LYS A 110 14.48 6.88 12.08
C LYS A 110 13.33 7.86 12.30
N THR A 111 12.17 7.64 11.69
CA THR A 111 11.00 8.54 11.84
C THR A 111 9.73 7.85 12.32
N TYR A 112 9.80 6.59 12.76
CA TYR A 112 8.60 5.82 13.10
C TYR A 112 8.71 5.14 14.47
N ASP A 113 8.88 5.96 15.52
CA ASP A 113 8.96 5.59 16.95
C ASP A 113 7.60 5.13 17.55
N HIS A 114 6.63 4.76 16.70
CA HIS A 114 5.26 4.43 17.11
C HIS A 114 4.81 3.02 16.70
N LEU A 115 5.58 2.29 15.89
CA LEU A 115 5.28 0.91 15.48
C LEU A 115 5.96 -0.10 16.40
N HIS A 116 5.71 0.01 17.70
CA HIS A 116 6.30 -0.89 18.71
C HIS A 116 5.46 -2.13 19.00
N ASP A 117 4.19 -2.15 18.59
CA ASP A 117 3.28 -3.26 18.84
C ASP A 117 2.96 -4.01 17.53
N PRO A 118 3.20 -5.33 17.43
CA PRO A 118 2.80 -6.12 16.26
C PRO A 118 1.29 -6.12 16.00
N SER A 119 0.45 -5.69 16.95
CA SER A 119 -0.97 -5.46 16.71
C SER A 119 -1.29 -4.20 15.89
N ASP A 120 -0.31 -3.31 15.66
CA ASP A 120 -0.43 -2.15 14.77
C ASP A 120 -0.17 -2.50 13.29
N LEU A 121 0.18 -3.76 12.98
CA LEU A 121 0.40 -4.25 11.62
C LEU A 121 -0.93 -4.60 10.95
N LEU A 122 -1.26 -3.91 9.86
CA LEU A 122 -2.61 -4.00 9.31
C LEU A 122 -2.84 -5.14 8.30
N SER A 123 -1.81 -5.61 7.59
CA SER A 123 -1.97 -6.74 6.65
C SER A 123 -0.65 -7.29 6.12
N ASP A 124 -0.53 -8.62 6.11
CA ASP A 124 0.51 -9.34 5.36
C ASP A 124 0.19 -9.43 3.84
N TYR A 125 -1.01 -9.01 3.45
CA TYR A 125 -1.52 -9.15 2.08
C TYR A 125 -1.62 -7.79 1.38
N LEU A 126 -1.38 -7.81 0.07
CA LEU A 126 -1.65 -6.66 -0.80
C LEU A 126 -3.16 -6.51 -0.97
N VAL A 127 -3.71 -5.37 -0.54
CA VAL A 127 -5.15 -5.08 -0.63
C VAL A 127 -5.51 -4.35 -1.92
N SER A 128 -4.76 -3.31 -2.29
CA SER A 128 -5.06 -2.48 -3.46
C SER A 128 -3.81 -1.83 -4.04
N LEU A 129 -3.90 -1.44 -5.32
CA LEU A 129 -2.82 -0.80 -6.08
C LEU A 129 -3.33 0.47 -6.76
N HIS A 130 -2.48 1.49 -6.83
CA HIS A 130 -2.76 2.74 -7.53
C HIS A 130 -1.99 2.81 -8.86
N TYR A 131 -2.54 3.53 -9.86
CA TYR A 131 -1.94 3.73 -11.19
C TYR A 131 -1.72 2.46 -12.03
N ILE A 132 -2.55 1.44 -11.85
CA ILE A 132 -2.53 0.24 -12.69
C ILE A 132 -3.28 0.51 -14.00
N ARG A 133 -2.61 0.32 -15.14
CA ARG A 133 -3.24 0.45 -16.46
C ARG A 133 -4.17 -0.75 -16.74
N PRO A 134 -5.21 -0.61 -17.57
CA PRO A 134 -6.19 -1.68 -17.82
C PRO A 134 -5.55 -3.02 -18.23
N PHE A 135 -4.56 -3.00 -19.12
CA PHE A 135 -3.83 -4.22 -19.53
C PHE A 135 -3.22 -4.97 -18.33
N TYR A 136 -2.65 -4.25 -17.38
CA TYR A 136 -2.02 -4.85 -16.21
C TYR A 136 -3.03 -5.35 -15.19
N MET A 137 -4.26 -4.82 -15.18
CA MET A 137 -5.33 -5.39 -14.35
C MET A 137 -5.65 -6.83 -14.80
N TYR A 138 -5.76 -7.08 -16.10
CA TYR A 138 -5.95 -8.43 -16.66
C TYR A 138 -4.74 -9.34 -16.40
N LEU A 139 -3.52 -8.80 -16.49
CA LEU A 139 -2.32 -9.57 -16.16
C LEU A 139 -2.29 -9.97 -14.69
N LEU A 140 -2.63 -9.05 -13.77
CA LEU A 140 -2.71 -9.34 -12.35
C LEU A 140 -3.80 -10.37 -12.05
N GLU A 141 -4.98 -10.26 -12.67
CA GLU A 141 -6.03 -11.27 -12.56
C GLU A 141 -5.54 -12.65 -13.02
N PHE A 142 -4.86 -12.71 -14.18
CA PHE A 142 -4.28 -13.95 -14.67
C PHE A 142 -3.27 -14.55 -13.70
N ILE A 143 -2.32 -13.75 -13.22
CA ILE A 143 -1.28 -14.22 -12.29
C ILE A 143 -1.88 -14.66 -10.95
N LEU A 144 -2.88 -13.94 -10.44
CA LEU A 144 -3.46 -14.22 -9.12
C LEU A 144 -4.43 -15.41 -9.14
N TYR A 145 -5.25 -15.56 -10.18
CA TYR A 145 -6.36 -16.51 -10.18
C TYR A 145 -6.20 -17.67 -11.17
N HIS A 146 -5.40 -17.50 -12.22
CA HIS A 146 -5.30 -18.47 -13.32
C HIS A 146 -3.94 -19.14 -13.43
N LEU A 147 -2.86 -18.45 -13.06
CA LEU A 147 -1.53 -19.01 -13.04
C LEU A 147 -1.41 -19.98 -11.85
N ARG A 148 -1.39 -21.27 -12.16
CA ARG A 148 -1.04 -22.33 -11.22
C ARG A 148 0.43 -22.66 -11.42
N PRO A 149 1.36 -22.10 -10.62
CA PRO A 149 2.72 -22.59 -10.66
C PRO A 149 2.68 -24.06 -10.25
N ILE A 150 3.11 -24.94 -11.15
CA ILE A 150 3.33 -26.34 -10.80
C ILE A 150 4.40 -26.29 -9.70
N GLN A 151 4.01 -26.57 -8.46
CA GLN A 151 4.97 -26.71 -7.39
C GLN A 151 5.88 -27.87 -7.78
N GLN A 152 7.17 -27.59 -7.97
CA GLN A 152 8.21 -28.60 -8.03
C GLN A 152 8.45 -29.15 -6.62
N MET A 153 7.41 -29.73 -6.02
CA MET A 153 7.45 -30.45 -4.74
C MET A 153 7.07 -31.93 -4.91
N ASP A 154 6.58 -32.34 -6.09
CA ASP A 154 6.17 -33.72 -6.35
C ASP A 154 7.28 -34.60 -6.96
N TYR A 155 8.47 -34.06 -7.24
CA TYR A 155 9.59 -34.80 -7.83
C TYR A 155 10.63 -35.33 -6.81
N LEU A 156 10.41 -35.16 -5.51
CA LEU A 156 11.34 -35.64 -4.47
C LEU A 156 10.79 -36.81 -3.63
N ASN A 157 9.66 -37.40 -4.04
CA ASN A 157 9.05 -38.55 -3.36
C ASN A 157 8.87 -39.79 -4.25
N GLU A 158 9.70 -39.98 -5.29
CA GLU A 158 9.85 -41.26 -6.01
C GLU A 158 11.21 -41.90 -5.71
#